data_AF-A0A381UKG7-F1
#
_entry.id   AF-A0A381UKG7-F1
#
_cell.length_a   1.000
_cell.length_b   1.000
_cell.length_c   1.000
_cell.angle_alpha   90.00
_cell.angle_beta   90.00
_cell.angle_gamma   90.00
#
_symmetry.space_group_name_H-M   'P 1'
#
loop_
_entity.id
_entity.type
_entity.pdbx_description
1 polymer ?
#
loop_
_entity_poly.entity_id
_entity_poly.type
_entity_poly.pdbx_seq_one_letter_code
_entity_poly.pdbx_strand_id
1 'polypeptide(L)'
;VNDFLTIIGAGLAGSEAAWQAAERGIHVVLYEMRSVSRTAAHKTDNCAELVCSNSLGNNLPHSAPFILKEELRSFNSVVISSGDRNSVPAGSALAVDRELFSKEITKRISNHPLITLKRQEIVEIPNSGPVIIATGPLTSPKLSKEISQLIGQEYLYFYDALSP
;
A
#
# COMPACT_ATOMS: atom_id res chain seq x y z
N VAL A 1 1.42 1.64 26.35
CA VAL A 1 1.90 1.43 24.97
C VAL A 1 0.69 0.99 24.17
N ASN A 2 0.49 1.48 22.93
CA ASN A 2 -0.62 0.98 22.12
C ASN A 2 -0.36 -0.48 21.73
N ASP A 3 -1.31 -1.38 21.97
CA ASP A 3 -1.20 -2.83 21.70
C ASP A 3 -1.49 -3.21 20.24
N PHE A 4 -1.31 -2.27 19.31
CA PHE A 4 -1.58 -2.45 17.89
C PHE A 4 -0.51 -1.79 17.02
N LEU A 5 -0.34 -2.33 15.81
CA LEU A 5 0.49 -1.76 14.77
C LEU A 5 -0.28 -0.66 14.04
N THR A 6 0.27 0.55 13.99
CA THR A 6 -0.27 1.62 13.16
C THR A 6 0.36 1.59 11.78
N ILE A 7 -0.46 1.63 10.72
CA ILE A 7 0.02 1.74 9.34
C ILE A 7 -0.65 2.95 8.69
N ILE A 8 0.15 3.85 8.14
CA ILE A 8 -0.32 5.10 7.54
C ILE A 8 -0.21 5.00 6.01
N GLY A 9 -1.36 5.03 5.33
CA GLY A 9 -1.49 4.89 3.88
C GLY A 9 -1.89 3.47 3.48
N ALA A 10 -3.00 3.31 2.74
CA ALA A 10 -3.47 2.02 2.23
C ALA A 10 -3.16 1.85 0.73
N GLY A 11 -1.96 2.26 0.30
CA GLY A 11 -1.41 1.91 -1.02
C GLY A 11 -1.05 0.42 -1.11
N LEU A 12 -0.29 0.04 -2.13
CA LEU A 12 0.20 -1.35 -2.29
C LEU A 12 0.97 -1.82 -1.04
N ALA A 13 1.97 -1.05 -0.61
CA ALA A 13 2.82 -1.39 0.52
C ALA A 13 2.04 -1.44 1.85
N GLY A 14 1.21 -0.44 2.14
CA GLY A 14 0.46 -0.39 3.39
C GLY A 14 -0.63 -1.47 3.49
N SER A 15 -1.28 -1.80 2.38
CA SER A 15 -2.26 -2.90 2.33
C SER A 15 -1.58 -4.25 2.57
N GLU A 16 -0.42 -4.49 1.95
CA GLU A 16 0.34 -5.72 2.15
C GLU A 16 0.91 -5.81 3.56
N ALA A 17 1.46 -4.72 4.10
CA ALA A 17 1.96 -4.68 5.47
C ALA A 17 0.85 -4.94 6.51
N ALA A 18 -0.34 -4.36 6.31
CA ALA A 18 -1.49 -4.61 7.18
C ALA A 18 -1.92 -6.08 7.13
N TRP A 19 -2.01 -6.65 5.93
CA TRP A 19 -2.35 -8.05 5.74
C TRP A 19 -1.34 -8.98 6.40
N GLN A 20 -0.04 -8.80 6.12
CA GLN A 20 1.02 -9.65 6.65
C GLN A 20 1.12 -9.60 8.17
N ALA A 21 0.93 -8.44 8.79
CA ALA A 21 0.91 -8.30 10.24
C ALA A 21 -0.33 -9.00 10.85
N ALA A 22 -1.50 -8.79 10.25
CA ALA A 22 -2.75 -9.35 10.74
C ALA A 22 -2.80 -10.89 10.62
N GLU A 23 -2.29 -11.45 9.52
CA GLU A 23 -2.15 -12.91 9.34
C GLU A 23 -1.20 -13.55 10.39
N ARG A 24 -0.37 -12.73 11.06
CA ARG A 24 0.52 -13.15 12.15
C ARG A 24 -0.06 -12.85 13.54
N GLY A 25 -1.34 -12.51 13.62
CA GLY A 25 -2.05 -12.29 14.89
C GLY A 25 -1.88 -10.89 15.49
N ILE A 26 -1.30 -9.94 14.75
CA ILE A 26 -1.09 -8.57 15.22
C ILE A 26 -2.34 -7.73 14.90
N HIS A 27 -2.87 -7.01 15.90
CA HIS A 27 -3.92 -6.03 15.66
C HIS A 27 -3.36 -4.85 14.88
N VAL A 28 -4.01 -4.48 13.77
CA VAL A 28 -3.57 -3.40 12.89
C VAL A 28 -4.63 -2.31 12.84
N VAL A 29 -4.19 -1.07 12.92
CA VAL A 29 -4.98 0.10 12.53
C VAL A 29 -4.38 0.69 11.27
N LEU A 30 -5.06 0.51 10.14
CA LEU A 30 -4.65 1.01 8.83
C LEU A 30 -5.39 2.31 8.53
N TYR A 31 -4.65 3.39 8.33
CA TYR A 31 -5.19 4.70 7.99
C TYR A 31 -5.15 4.96 6.50
N GLU A 32 -6.24 5.45 5.94
CA GLU A 32 -6.35 5.86 4.54
C GLU A 32 -7.05 7.21 4.43
N MET A 33 -6.37 8.19 3.82
CA MET A 33 -6.85 9.56 3.76
C MET A 33 -7.78 9.83 2.58
N ARG A 34 -7.72 9.06 1.48
CA ARG A 34 -8.30 9.41 0.16
C ARG A 34 -9.80 9.68 0.13
N SER A 35 -10.58 9.14 1.08
CA SER A 35 -12.01 9.43 1.22
C SER A 35 -12.28 10.83 1.80
N VAL A 36 -11.34 11.39 2.56
CA VAL A 36 -11.44 12.70 3.23
C VAL A 36 -10.57 13.76 2.55
N SER A 37 -9.38 13.37 2.08
CA SER A 37 -8.41 14.21 1.40
C SER A 37 -7.90 13.50 0.15
N ARG A 38 -8.40 13.92 -1.02
CA ARG A 38 -8.03 13.31 -2.30
C ARG A 38 -6.64 13.77 -2.73
N THR A 39 -5.97 12.92 -3.49
CA THR A 39 -4.74 13.28 -4.21
C THR A 39 -5.05 13.60 -5.67
N ALA A 40 -4.11 14.22 -6.38
CA ALA A 40 -4.26 14.51 -7.81
C ALA A 40 -4.31 13.26 -8.73
N ALA A 41 -3.76 12.12 -8.28
CA ALA A 41 -3.61 10.92 -9.13
C ALA A 41 -4.70 9.85 -8.89
N HIS A 42 -5.18 9.70 -7.66
CA HIS A 42 -6.15 8.68 -7.29
C HIS A 42 -7.59 9.09 -7.64
N LYS A 43 -8.37 8.15 -8.15
CA LYS A 43 -9.78 8.31 -8.54
C LYS A 43 -10.74 7.71 -7.52
N THR A 44 -10.26 6.83 -6.66
CA THR A 44 -11.07 6.13 -5.65
C THR A 44 -10.46 6.27 -4.26
N ASP A 45 -11.18 5.76 -3.26
CA ASP A 45 -10.68 5.55 -1.91
C ASP A 45 -10.31 4.07 -1.64
N ASN A 46 -10.26 3.23 -2.68
CA ASN A 46 -9.93 1.83 -2.53
C ASN A 46 -8.46 1.64 -2.11
N CYS A 47 -8.22 0.64 -1.25
CA CYS A 47 -6.88 0.17 -0.94
C CYS A 47 -6.17 -0.31 -2.23
N ALA A 48 -4.87 -0.08 -2.30
CA ALA A 48 -4.00 -0.54 -3.39
C ALA A 48 -4.46 -0.11 -4.81
N GLU A 49 -5.07 1.07 -4.97
CA GLU A 49 -5.40 1.61 -6.28
C GLU A 49 -4.14 1.79 -7.16
N LEU A 50 -4.21 1.33 -8.41
CA LEU A 50 -3.17 1.54 -9.42
C LEU A 50 -3.46 2.80 -10.24
N VAL A 51 -2.63 3.84 -10.09
CA VAL A 51 -2.85 5.15 -10.74
C VAL A 51 -2.15 5.33 -12.09
N CYS A 52 -1.19 4.48 -12.41
CA CYS A 52 -0.43 4.52 -13.66
C CYS A 52 -0.67 3.23 -14.47
N SER A 53 0.34 2.37 -14.62
CA SER A 53 0.19 1.06 -15.27
C SER A 53 -0.70 0.11 -14.45
N ASN A 54 -1.40 -0.79 -15.14
CA ASN A 54 -2.10 -1.94 -14.52
C ASN A 54 -1.23 -3.20 -14.49
N SER A 55 0.04 -3.10 -14.86
CA SER A 55 1.00 -4.20 -14.81
C SER A 55 1.69 -4.24 -13.44
N LEU A 56 1.72 -5.42 -12.83
CA LEU A 56 2.52 -5.79 -11.67
C LEU A 56 3.88 -6.40 -12.11
N GLY A 57 4.34 -6.02 -13.30
CA GLY A 57 5.62 -6.44 -13.87
C GLY A 57 5.60 -7.80 -14.57
N ASN A 58 6.75 -8.15 -15.14
CA ASN A 58 6.97 -9.37 -15.90
C ASN A 58 6.62 -10.63 -15.09
N ASN A 59 5.94 -11.58 -15.72
CA ASN A 59 5.46 -12.84 -15.17
C ASN A 59 6.03 -14.06 -15.92
N LEU A 60 7.07 -13.85 -16.73
CA LEU A 60 7.86 -14.94 -17.31
C LEU A 60 8.84 -15.50 -16.26
N PRO A 61 9.01 -16.83 -16.22
CA PRO A 61 9.97 -17.49 -15.34
C PRO A 61 11.37 -16.87 -15.40
N HIS A 62 12.06 -16.88 -14.26
CA HIS A 62 13.44 -16.41 -14.07
C HIS A 62 13.66 -14.89 -14.18
N SER A 63 12.64 -14.08 -14.48
CA SER A 63 12.74 -12.62 -14.36
C SER A 63 12.68 -12.19 -12.88
N ALA A 64 13.40 -11.13 -12.50
CA ALA A 64 13.38 -10.64 -11.11
C ALA A 64 11.95 -10.30 -10.61
N PRO A 65 11.07 -9.63 -11.39
CA PRO A 65 9.70 -9.41 -10.96
C PRO A 65 8.88 -10.69 -10.83
N PHE A 66 9.18 -11.74 -11.59
CA PHE A 66 8.53 -13.04 -11.44
C PHE A 66 8.95 -13.72 -10.13
N ILE A 67 10.26 -13.77 -9.84
CA ILE A 67 10.79 -14.37 -8.61
C ILE A 67 10.18 -13.68 -7.38
N LEU A 68 10.13 -12.35 -7.36
CA LEU A 68 9.50 -11.61 -6.27
C LEU A 68 8.01 -11.96 -6.12
N LYS A 69 7.29 -12.18 -7.22
CA LYS A 69 5.88 -12.62 -7.16
C LYS A 69 5.75 -14.03 -6.59
N GLU A 70 6.63 -14.95 -6.95
CA GLU A 70 6.65 -16.31 -6.39
C GLU A 70 6.92 -16.32 -4.87
N GLU A 71 7.84 -15.48 -4.41
CA GLU A 71 8.09 -15.28 -2.98
C GLU A 71 6.84 -14.73 -2.28
N LEU A 72 6.23 -13.69 -2.83
CA LEU A 72 5.01 -13.10 -2.29
C LEU A 72 3.83 -14.08 -2.29
N ARG A 73 3.71 -14.95 -3.30
CA ARG A 73 2.72 -16.06 -3.30
C ARG A 73 2.97 -17.02 -2.15
N SER A 74 4.23 -17.37 -1.90
CA SER A 74 4.62 -18.24 -0.78
C SER A 74 4.33 -17.60 0.59
N PHE A 75 4.32 -16.27 0.67
CA PHE A 75 3.92 -15.51 1.85
C PHE A 75 2.43 -15.13 1.89
N ASN A 76 1.57 -15.77 1.08
CA ASN A 76 0.13 -15.51 1.04
C ASN A 76 -0.23 -14.04 0.79
N SER A 77 0.52 -13.36 -0.08
CA SER A 77 0.34 -11.93 -0.34
C SER A 77 -1.07 -11.58 -0.79
N VAL A 78 -1.67 -10.56 -0.17
CA VAL A 78 -2.99 -10.04 -0.57
C VAL A 78 -2.91 -9.34 -1.92
N VAL A 79 -1.83 -8.62 -2.19
CA VAL A 79 -1.59 -7.92 -3.46
C VAL A 79 -1.47 -8.94 -4.60
N ILE A 80 -0.57 -9.92 -4.50
CA ILE A 80 -0.35 -10.86 -5.60
C ILE A 80 -1.53 -11.80 -5.81
N SER A 81 -2.13 -12.35 -4.74
CA SER A 81 -3.30 -13.21 -4.89
C SER A 81 -4.53 -12.48 -5.47
N SER A 82 -4.73 -11.20 -5.14
CA SER A 82 -5.78 -10.39 -5.78
C SER A 82 -5.40 -10.04 -7.23
N GLY A 83 -4.11 -9.87 -7.52
CA GLY A 83 -3.61 -9.68 -8.88
C GLY A 83 -3.87 -10.89 -9.78
N ASP A 84 -3.57 -12.09 -9.28
CA ASP A 84 -3.80 -13.35 -10.00
C ASP A 84 -5.29 -13.54 -10.34
N ARG A 85 -6.19 -13.27 -9.39
CA ARG A 85 -7.65 -13.41 -9.54
C ARG A 85 -8.28 -12.42 -10.50
N ASN A 86 -7.72 -11.22 -10.60
CA ASN A 86 -8.24 -10.14 -11.44
C ASN A 86 -7.32 -9.89 -12.65
N SER A 87 -6.59 -10.92 -13.09
CA SER A 87 -5.64 -10.81 -14.18
C SER A 87 -6.34 -10.64 -15.53
N VAL A 88 -5.71 -9.87 -16.41
CA VAL A 88 -6.14 -9.63 -17.80
C VAL A 88 -4.99 -9.93 -18.76
N PRO A 89 -5.26 -10.29 -20.04
CA PRO A 89 -4.20 -10.58 -21.01
C PRO A 89 -3.24 -9.40 -21.20
N ALA A 90 -1.94 -9.62 -21.03
CA ALA A 90 -0.92 -8.57 -21.15
C ALA A 90 0.48 -9.07 -21.55
N GLY A 91 0.52 -10.01 -22.50
CA GLY A 91 1.77 -10.59 -23.00
C GLY A 91 2.56 -11.27 -21.89
N SER A 92 3.75 -10.77 -21.60
CA SER A 92 4.63 -11.32 -20.57
C SER A 92 4.34 -10.83 -19.15
N ALA A 93 3.48 -9.81 -18.96
CA ALA A 93 3.24 -9.20 -17.65
C ALA A 93 2.04 -9.81 -16.92
N LEU A 94 2.08 -9.75 -15.58
CA LEU A 94 0.87 -9.88 -14.78
C LEU A 94 0.16 -8.52 -14.78
N ALA A 95 -0.78 -8.32 -15.69
CA ALA A 95 -1.65 -7.15 -15.65
C ALA A 95 -3.01 -7.48 -15.05
N VAL A 96 -3.67 -6.47 -14.49
CA VAL A 96 -4.92 -6.64 -13.76
C VAL A 96 -6.01 -5.69 -14.27
N ASP A 97 -7.27 -6.04 -14.03
CA ASP A 97 -8.33 -5.05 -13.98
C ASP A 97 -8.15 -4.19 -12.73
N ARG A 98 -7.86 -2.89 -12.90
CA ARG A 98 -7.51 -1.98 -11.80
C ARG A 98 -8.62 -1.85 -10.77
N GLU A 99 -9.87 -1.82 -11.22
CA GLU A 99 -11.02 -1.56 -10.36
C GLU A 99 -11.36 -2.82 -9.57
N LEU A 100 -11.42 -3.98 -10.23
CA LEU A 100 -11.68 -5.25 -9.56
C LEU A 100 -10.56 -5.60 -8.57
N PHE A 101 -9.30 -5.39 -8.96
CA PHE A 101 -8.13 -5.59 -8.12
C PHE A 101 -8.19 -4.79 -6.81
N SER A 102 -8.37 -3.47 -6.90
CA SER A 102 -8.41 -2.60 -5.72
C SER A 102 -9.65 -2.83 -4.86
N LYS A 103 -10.80 -3.15 -5.46
CA LYS A 103 -12.03 -3.53 -4.74
C LYS A 103 -11.85 -4.83 -3.96
N GLU A 104 -11.21 -5.85 -4.55
CA GLU A 104 -10.95 -7.12 -3.87
C GLU A 104 -10.05 -6.89 -2.64
N ILE A 105 -8.94 -6.18 -2.80
CA ILE A 105 -8.02 -5.88 -1.70
C ILE A 105 -8.75 -5.12 -0.59
N THR A 106 -9.51 -4.07 -0.94
CA THR A 106 -10.30 -3.28 0.01
C THR A 106 -11.29 -4.15 0.77
N LYS A 107 -12.02 -5.03 0.08
CA LYS A 107 -12.96 -5.96 0.69
C LYS A 107 -12.26 -6.92 1.65
N ARG A 108 -11.11 -7.47 1.27
CA ARG A 108 -10.35 -8.40 2.13
C ARG A 108 -9.82 -7.72 3.38
N ILE A 109 -9.21 -6.54 3.23
CA ILE A 109 -8.71 -5.73 4.34
C ILE A 109 -9.84 -5.34 5.29
N SER A 110 -10.98 -4.87 4.76
CA SER A 110 -12.09 -4.37 5.59
C SER A 110 -12.83 -5.47 6.34
N ASN A 111 -12.74 -6.72 5.86
CA ASN A 111 -13.38 -7.88 6.51
C ASN A 111 -12.39 -8.70 7.36
N HIS A 112 -11.12 -8.33 7.43
CA HIS A 112 -10.15 -9.05 8.23
C HIS A 112 -10.36 -8.73 9.72
N PRO A 113 -10.53 -9.73 10.62
CA PRO A 113 -10.93 -9.48 12.01
C PRO A 113 -9.91 -8.69 12.83
N LEU A 114 -8.64 -8.75 12.45
CA LEU A 114 -7.54 -8.03 13.13
C LEU A 114 -7.14 -6.72 12.44
N ILE A 115 -7.83 -6.28 11.39
CA ILE A 115 -7.53 -5.01 10.71
C ILE A 115 -8.69 -4.04 10.91
N THR A 116 -8.41 -2.90 11.53
CA THR A 116 -9.32 -1.76 11.56
C THR A 116 -8.89 -0.75 10.50
N LEU A 117 -9.66 -0.65 9.40
CA LEU A 117 -9.46 0.38 8.38
C LEU A 117 -10.12 1.70 8.81
N LYS A 118 -9.31 2.75 9.01
CA LYS A 118 -9.79 4.09 9.36
C LYS A 118 -9.65 5.05 8.18
N ARG A 119 -10.76 5.67 7.81
CA ARG A 119 -10.87 6.68 6.75
C ARG A 119 -10.53 8.07 7.30
N GLN A 120 -9.23 8.35 7.44
CA GLN A 120 -8.74 9.55 8.12
C GLN A 120 -7.35 9.95 7.58
N GLU A 121 -7.12 11.27 7.45
CA GLU A 121 -5.78 11.82 7.25
C GLU A 121 -5.00 11.82 8.57
N ILE A 122 -3.80 11.25 8.57
CA ILE A 122 -2.85 11.36 9.68
C ILE A 122 -1.87 12.48 9.36
N VAL A 123 -1.76 13.42 10.30
CA VAL A 123 -0.94 14.63 10.17
C VAL A 123 0.20 14.69 11.17
N GLU A 124 0.18 13.81 12.19
CA GLU A 124 1.19 13.67 13.24
C GLU A 124 1.55 12.19 13.37
N ILE A 125 2.84 11.88 13.52
CA ILE A 125 3.28 10.49 13.69
C ILE A 125 3.00 10.08 15.14
N PRO A 126 2.32 8.93 15.38
CA PRO A 126 2.05 8.51 16.75
C PRO A 126 3.33 8.36 17.60
N ASN A 127 3.34 9.01 18.77
CA ASN A 127 4.47 9.00 19.70
C ASN A 127 4.61 7.70 20.52
N SER A 128 3.76 6.69 20.27
CA SER A 128 3.83 5.42 21.00
C SER A 128 3.33 4.25 20.17
N GLY A 129 3.94 3.08 20.39
CA GLY A 129 3.69 1.87 19.61
C GLY A 129 4.45 1.85 18.28
N PRO A 130 4.48 0.70 17.60
CA PRO A 130 5.12 0.59 16.29
C PRO A 130 4.28 1.26 15.20
N VAL A 131 4.96 1.93 14.27
CA VAL A 131 4.35 2.65 13.14
C VAL A 131 5.04 2.28 11.84
N ILE A 132 4.26 1.94 10.81
CA ILE A 132 4.71 1.85 9.41
C ILE A 132 4.15 3.04 8.64
N ILE A 133 5.02 3.82 8.00
CA ILE A 133 4.63 4.90 7.09
C ILE A 133 4.72 4.38 5.65
N ALA A 134 3.57 4.25 4.99
CA ALA A 134 3.42 3.68 3.64
C ALA A 134 2.56 4.57 2.73
N THR A 135 2.74 5.89 2.82
CA THR A 135 1.92 6.92 2.15
C THR A 135 2.24 7.15 0.68
N GLY A 136 3.26 6.46 0.16
CA GLY A 136 3.62 6.48 -1.26
C GLY A 136 4.17 7.84 -1.73
N PRO A 137 4.26 8.05 -3.05
CA PRO A 137 4.92 9.22 -3.63
C PRO A 137 4.14 10.53 -3.45
N LEU A 138 2.86 10.44 -3.10
CA LEU A 138 1.97 11.60 -2.89
C LEU A 138 1.58 11.75 -1.42
N THR A 139 2.58 11.67 -0.53
CA THR A 139 2.41 11.89 0.91
C THR A 139 1.84 13.29 1.16
N SER A 140 0.88 13.44 2.09
CA SER A 140 0.24 14.74 2.32
C SER A 140 1.25 15.77 2.82
N PRO A 141 1.10 17.06 2.49
CA PRO A 141 2.07 18.09 2.88
C PRO A 141 2.28 18.18 4.41
N LYS A 142 1.22 17.95 5.20
CA LYS A 142 1.30 17.97 6.66
C LYS A 142 2.15 16.82 7.19
N LEU A 143 1.88 15.59 6.74
CA LEU A 143 2.66 14.43 7.17
C LEU A 143 4.09 14.48 6.62
N SER A 144 4.32 15.00 5.42
CA SER A 144 5.66 15.20 4.88
C SER A 144 6.50 16.13 5.77
N LYS A 145 5.90 17.21 6.27
CA LYS A 145 6.55 18.14 7.21
C LYS A 145 6.90 17.44 8.52
N GLU A 146 5.99 16.62 9.05
CA GLU A 146 6.22 15.84 10.26
C GLU A 146 7.37 14.84 10.09
N ILE A 147 7.42 14.12 8.96
CA ILE A 147 8.53 13.20 8.67
C ILE A 147 9.85 13.97 8.56
N SER A 148 9.88 15.11 7.85
CA SER A 148 11.07 15.98 7.76
C SER A 148 11.60 16.39 9.12
N GLN A 149 10.71 16.78 10.04
CA GLN A 149 11.07 17.13 11.41
C GLN A 149 11.64 15.93 12.18
N LEU A 150 11.03 14.75 12.03
CA LEU A 150 11.49 13.52 12.69
C LEU A 150 12.89 13.10 12.25
N ILE A 151 13.21 13.21 10.95
CA ILE A 151 14.50 12.81 10.40
C ILE A 151 15.58 13.90 10.50
N GLY A 152 15.21 15.11 10.95
CA GLY A 152 16.12 16.25 11.05
C GLY A 152 16.63 16.76 9.69
N GLN A 153 15.86 16.58 8.62
CA GLN A 153 16.23 17.03 7.28
C GLN A 153 15.24 18.06 6.75
N GLU A 154 15.77 19.14 6.15
CA GLU A 154 14.95 20.18 5.51
C GLU A 154 14.29 19.70 4.21
N TYR A 155 14.78 18.62 3.59
CA TYR A 155 14.33 18.17 2.29
C TYR A 155 13.89 16.70 2.26
N LEU A 156 12.64 16.50 1.86
CA LEU A 156 12.06 15.20 1.47
C LEU A 156 11.66 15.32 0.01
N TYR A 157 12.51 14.84 -0.90
CA TYR A 157 12.24 14.86 -2.32
C TYR A 157 11.51 13.57 -2.73
N PHE A 158 10.32 13.72 -3.30
CA PHE A 158 9.56 12.64 -3.92
C PHE A 158 9.68 12.65 -5.46
N TYR A 159 10.63 13.42 -5.99
CA TYR A 159 10.95 13.47 -7.41
C TYR A 159 12.15 12.56 -7.64
N ASP A 160 11.96 11.54 -8.48
CA ASP A 160 13.04 10.66 -8.89
C ASP A 160 13.96 11.43 -9.87
N ALA A 161 15.25 11.48 -9.59
CA ALA A 161 16.24 12.01 -10.50
C ALA A 161 16.50 10.96 -11.58
N LEU A 162 15.56 10.82 -12.52
CA LEU A 162 15.74 9.99 -13.70
C LEU A 162 16.81 10.64 -14.60
N SER A 163 18.05 10.17 -14.51
CA SER A 163 18.98 10.27 -15.65
C SER A 163 18.59 9.22 -16.69
N PRO A 164 18.64 9.55 -17.99
CA PRO A 164 18.26 8.65 -19.08
C PRO A 164 19.11 7.38 -19.14
#